data_AF-A0A7C2CP73-F1
#
_entry.id   AF-A0A7C2CP73-F1
#
_cell.length_a   1.000
_cell.length_b   1.000
_cell.length_c   1.000
_cell.angle_alpha   90.00
_cell.angle_beta   90.00
_cell.angle_gamma   90.00
#
_symmetry.space_group_name_H-M   'P 1'
#
loop_
_entity.id
_entity.type
_entity.pdbx_description
1 polymer ?
#
loop_
_entity_poly.entity_id
_entity_poly.type
_entity_poly.pdbx_seq_one_letter_code
_entity_poly.pdbx_strand_id
1 'polypeptide(L)'
;MPEGKGKRLVYVPEDLIGDVLEVSRGRGETVAKFVEEAVRLAVKASNVGLTPEKAAEALEVLQAQKVLGGAFVPQEALDYMMENAYKTGHDGLLAKWFEGGVLHGRYLKERFNDPVEALRCFLEATRWDLNEVDAVRDGEAVRLRCVSTALSVESTELLCKFLEGVVKGLGCAVQNAECLKGMVILTFKL
;
A
#
# COMPACT_ATOMS: atom_id res chain seq x y z
N MET A 1 -21.74 -11.02 43.38
CA MET A 1 -20.97 -9.85 42.91
C MET A 1 -20.18 -10.29 41.69
N PRO A 2 -20.16 -9.54 40.57
CA PRO A 2 -19.29 -9.90 39.47
C PRO A 2 -17.85 -9.69 39.93
N GLU A 3 -17.02 -10.73 39.83
CA GLU A 3 -15.58 -10.64 40.10
C GLU A 3 -14.98 -9.49 39.28
N GLY A 4 -14.35 -8.52 39.95
CA GLY A 4 -13.64 -7.46 39.29
C GLY A 4 -12.57 -8.05 38.38
N LYS A 5 -12.55 -7.67 37.11
CA LYS A 5 -11.51 -8.10 36.16
C LYS A 5 -10.14 -7.77 36.76
N GLY A 6 -9.44 -8.77 37.27
CA GLY A 6 -8.13 -8.61 37.87
C GLY A 6 -7.12 -8.04 36.87
N LYS A 7 -6.20 -7.21 37.34
CA LYS A 7 -5.10 -6.67 36.52
C LYS A 7 -3.85 -7.55 36.70
N ARG A 8 -3.08 -7.72 35.63
CA ARG A 8 -1.77 -8.40 35.65
C ARG A 8 -0.70 -7.45 35.11
N LEU A 9 0.53 -7.60 35.59
CA LEU A 9 1.68 -6.85 35.10
C LEU A 9 2.33 -7.61 33.93
N VAL A 10 2.72 -6.87 32.90
CA VAL A 10 3.47 -7.37 31.74
C VAL A 10 4.70 -6.50 31.60
N TYR A 11 5.86 -7.14 31.41
CA TYR A 11 7.11 -6.42 31.17
C TYR A 11 7.14 -5.91 29.73
N VAL A 12 7.47 -4.64 29.56
CA VAL A 12 7.58 -3.96 28.27
C VAL A 12 8.82 -3.07 28.28
N PRO A 13 9.50 -2.89 27.13
CA PRO A 13 10.64 -1.98 27.02
C PRO A 13 10.32 -0.56 27.48
N GLU A 14 11.29 0.10 28.12
CA GLU A 14 11.11 1.43 28.72
C GLU A 14 10.90 2.51 27.65
N ASP A 15 11.61 2.41 26.53
CA ASP A 15 11.47 3.28 25.36
C ASP A 15 10.05 3.24 24.79
N LEU A 16 9.47 2.03 24.64
CA LEU A 16 8.10 1.87 24.18
C LEU A 16 7.08 2.51 25.15
N ILE A 17 7.32 2.43 26.46
CA ILE A 17 6.48 3.12 27.46
C ILE A 17 6.64 4.64 27.36
N GLY A 18 7.84 5.12 27.03
CA GLY A 18 8.11 6.51 26.69
C GLY A 18 7.20 7.01 25.56
N ASP A 19 7.15 6.29 24.45
CA ASP A 19 6.31 6.62 23.29
C ASP A 19 4.81 6.63 23.67
N VAL A 20 4.37 5.63 24.43
CA VAL A 20 2.97 5.53 24.92
C VAL A 20 2.60 6.74 25.77
N LEU A 21 3.51 7.22 26.63
CA LEU A 21 3.29 8.40 27.46
C LEU A 21 3.11 9.66 26.62
N GLU A 22 3.91 9.85 25.58
CA GLU A 22 3.80 10.99 24.67
C GLU A 22 2.46 11.00 23.94
N VAL A 23 2.08 9.85 23.36
CA VAL A 23 0.79 9.71 22.65
C VAL A 23 -0.40 9.92 23.60
N SER A 24 -0.32 9.35 24.80
CA SER A 24 -1.38 9.48 25.81
C SER A 24 -1.57 10.93 26.28
N ARG A 25 -0.47 11.66 26.50
CA ARG A 25 -0.50 13.09 26.85
C ARG A 25 -1.14 13.92 25.74
N GLY A 26 -0.78 13.67 24.48
CA GLY A 26 -1.37 14.35 23.33
C GLY A 26 -2.89 14.15 23.20
N ARG A 27 -3.43 13.05 23.74
CA ARG A 27 -4.86 12.72 23.71
C ARG A 27 -5.61 13.02 25.02
N GLY A 28 -4.91 13.44 26.07
CA GLY A 28 -5.50 13.62 27.40
C GLY A 28 -5.92 12.32 28.09
N GLU A 29 -5.25 11.20 27.77
CA GLU A 29 -5.59 9.87 28.24
C GLU A 29 -4.54 9.28 29.20
N THR A 30 -4.90 8.25 29.96
CA THR A 30 -3.95 7.53 30.82
C THR A 30 -3.24 6.43 30.05
N VAL A 31 -1.99 6.13 30.42
CA VAL A 31 -1.22 4.99 29.88
C VAL A 31 -2.00 3.68 30.00
N ALA A 32 -2.69 3.46 31.12
CA ALA A 32 -3.50 2.26 31.33
C ALA A 32 -4.64 2.13 30.32
N LYS A 33 -5.31 3.25 29.97
CA LYS A 33 -6.36 3.25 28.94
C LYS A 33 -5.77 2.91 27.57
N PHE A 34 -4.67 3.54 27.20
CA PHE A 34 -3.98 3.27 25.94
C PHE A 34 -3.58 1.78 25.82
N VAL A 35 -2.93 1.23 26.84
CA VAL A 35 -2.49 -0.17 26.85
C VAL A 35 -3.67 -1.13 26.78
N GLU A 36 -4.75 -0.89 27.54
CA GLU A 36 -5.93 -1.74 27.48
C GLU A 36 -6.57 -1.74 26.09
N GLU A 37 -6.68 -0.57 25.45
CA GLU A 37 -7.22 -0.44 24.11
C GLU A 37 -6.32 -1.12 23.06
N ALA A 38 -5.01 -0.89 23.11
CA ALA A 38 -4.04 -1.51 22.21
C ALA A 38 -4.08 -3.04 22.29
N VAL A 39 -4.09 -3.61 23.50
CA VAL A 39 -4.19 -5.07 23.69
C VAL A 39 -5.53 -5.60 23.16
N ARG A 40 -6.63 -4.89 23.38
CA ARG A 40 -7.95 -5.28 22.88
C ARG A 40 -8.01 -5.26 21.36
N LEU A 41 -7.44 -4.24 20.72
CA LEU A 41 -7.36 -4.13 19.26
C LEU A 41 -6.46 -5.21 18.66
N ALA A 42 -5.33 -5.52 19.30
CA ALA A 42 -4.46 -6.61 18.90
C ALA A 42 -5.19 -7.97 18.91
N VAL A 43 -5.96 -8.26 19.97
CA VAL A 43 -6.80 -9.48 20.03
C VAL A 43 -7.88 -9.48 18.94
N LYS A 44 -8.51 -8.33 18.68
CA LYS A 44 -9.52 -8.20 17.62
C LYS A 44 -8.92 -8.45 16.23
N ALA A 45 -7.71 -7.97 15.96
CA ALA A 45 -6.98 -8.27 14.73
C ALA A 45 -6.70 -9.77 14.59
N SER A 46 -6.24 -10.43 15.67
CA SER A 46 -5.99 -11.86 15.67
C SER A 46 -7.25 -12.69 15.38
N ASN A 47 -8.42 -12.25 15.85
CA ASN A 47 -9.70 -12.93 15.58
C ASN A 47 -10.10 -12.91 14.11
N VAL A 48 -9.57 -11.98 13.31
CA VAL A 48 -9.77 -11.91 11.85
C VAL A 48 -8.55 -12.41 11.08
N GLY A 49 -7.63 -13.11 11.74
CA GLY A 49 -6.45 -13.72 11.12
C GLY A 49 -5.30 -12.75 10.81
N LEU A 50 -5.30 -11.55 11.40
CA LEU A 50 -4.24 -10.54 11.22
C LEU A 50 -3.35 -10.44 12.47
N THR A 51 -2.05 -10.31 12.27
CA THR A 51 -1.13 -9.88 13.33
C THR A 51 -1.26 -8.36 13.54
N PRO A 52 -0.86 -7.82 14.71
CA PRO A 52 -0.85 -6.37 14.94
C PRO A 52 -0.03 -5.60 13.90
N GLU A 53 1.10 -6.17 13.46
CA GLU A 53 1.96 -5.64 12.41
C GLU A 53 1.21 -5.52 11.08
N LYS A 54 0.60 -6.62 10.60
CA LYS A 54 -0.21 -6.60 9.36
C LYS A 54 -1.42 -5.66 9.45
N ALA A 55 -2.00 -5.50 10.63
CA ALA A 55 -3.09 -4.55 10.85
C ALA A 55 -2.60 -3.09 10.76
N ALA A 56 -1.40 -2.79 11.27
CA ALA A 56 -0.77 -1.48 11.14
C ALA A 56 -0.43 -1.18 9.67
N GLU A 57 0.19 -2.11 8.96
CA GLU A 57 0.50 -1.98 7.52
C GLU A 57 -0.77 -1.72 6.70
N ALA A 58 -1.84 -2.47 6.94
CA ALA A 58 -3.11 -2.25 6.26
C ALA A 58 -3.69 -0.86 6.53
N LEU A 59 -3.56 -0.34 7.75
CA LEU A 59 -4.00 1.02 8.08
C LEU A 59 -3.19 2.09 7.36
N GLU A 60 -1.88 1.91 7.23
CA GLU A 60 -1.01 2.83 6.48
C GLU A 60 -1.41 2.88 5.00
N VAL A 61 -1.66 1.71 4.40
CA VAL A 61 -2.12 1.59 3.02
C VAL A 61 -3.48 2.26 2.82
N LEU A 62 -4.44 2.01 3.72
CA LEU A 62 -5.76 2.65 3.69
C LEU A 62 -5.66 4.17 3.82
N GLN A 63 -4.77 4.66 4.68
CA GLN A 63 -4.54 6.08 4.86
C GLN A 63 -3.93 6.71 3.60
N ALA A 64 -2.96 6.03 2.96
CA ALA A 64 -2.39 6.47 1.70
C ALA A 64 -3.45 6.54 0.59
N GLN A 65 -4.26 5.48 0.43
CA GLN A 65 -5.38 5.46 -0.52
C GLN A 65 -6.36 6.61 -0.29
N LYS A 66 -6.73 6.88 0.97
CA LYS A 66 -7.63 7.99 1.31
C LYS A 66 -7.03 9.35 0.93
N VAL A 67 -5.74 9.57 1.18
CA VAL A 67 -5.06 10.83 0.83
C VAL A 67 -4.97 11.01 -0.68
N LEU A 68 -4.77 9.92 -1.42
CA LEU A 68 -4.59 9.93 -2.86
C LEU A 68 -5.90 9.88 -3.66
N GLY A 69 -7.05 9.93 -2.99
CA GLY A 69 -8.36 9.91 -3.62
C GLY A 69 -8.78 8.53 -4.14
N GLY A 70 -8.22 7.46 -3.58
CA GLY A 70 -8.57 6.08 -3.89
C GLY A 70 -10.03 5.76 -3.55
N ALA A 71 -10.64 4.90 -4.36
CA ALA A 71 -12.01 4.45 -4.19
C ALA A 71 -12.07 2.92 -4.18
N PHE A 72 -12.87 2.37 -3.27
CA PHE A 72 -13.18 0.93 -3.27
C PHE A 72 -14.32 0.66 -4.23
N VAL A 73 -14.04 -0.12 -5.26
CA VAL A 73 -15.01 -0.54 -6.27
C VAL A 73 -14.94 -2.06 -6.44
N PRO A 74 -16.06 -2.77 -6.62
CA PRO A 74 -16.03 -4.18 -6.99
C PRO A 74 -15.24 -4.39 -8.28
N GLN A 75 -14.38 -5.40 -8.31
CA GLN A 75 -13.47 -5.65 -9.44
C GLN A 75 -14.22 -5.75 -10.78
N GLU A 76 -15.30 -6.54 -10.83
CA GLU A 76 -16.10 -6.70 -12.06
C GLU A 76 -16.70 -5.38 -12.56
N ALA A 77 -17.10 -4.49 -11.65
CA ALA A 77 -17.60 -3.17 -12.01
C ALA A 77 -16.47 -2.28 -12.56
N LEU A 78 -15.28 -2.35 -11.97
CA LEU A 78 -14.10 -1.64 -12.46
C LEU A 78 -13.70 -2.15 -13.85
N ASP A 79 -13.64 -3.46 -14.04
CA ASP A 79 -13.29 -4.08 -15.33
C ASP A 79 -14.27 -3.67 -16.42
N TYR A 80 -15.58 -3.71 -16.14
CA TYR A 80 -16.61 -3.24 -17.07
C TYR A 80 -16.43 -1.77 -17.47
N MET A 81 -16.13 -0.89 -16.50
CA MET A 81 -15.88 0.53 -16.79
C MET A 81 -14.60 0.72 -17.62
N MET A 82 -13.53 0.01 -17.27
CA MET A 82 -12.24 0.09 -17.97
C MET A 82 -12.36 -0.39 -19.41
N GLU A 83 -12.97 -1.54 -19.67
CA GLU A 83 -13.14 -2.08 -21.03
C GLU A 83 -13.91 -1.11 -21.94
N ASN A 84 -14.95 -0.45 -21.42
CA ASN A 84 -15.74 0.51 -22.19
C ASN A 84 -15.00 1.83 -22.41
N ALA A 85 -14.32 2.34 -21.39
CA ALA A 85 -13.50 3.55 -21.49
C ALA A 85 -12.30 3.34 -22.43
N TYR A 86 -11.67 2.18 -22.39
CA TYR A 86 -10.52 1.83 -23.21
C TYR A 86 -10.86 1.84 -24.71
N LYS A 87 -12.03 1.32 -25.09
CA LYS A 87 -12.49 1.30 -26.51
C LYS A 87 -12.66 2.68 -27.14
N THR A 88 -13.03 3.69 -26.35
CA THR A 88 -13.47 5.00 -26.86
C THR A 88 -12.54 6.15 -26.47
N GLY A 89 -11.77 5.98 -25.41
CA GLY A 89 -10.92 7.00 -24.81
C GLY A 89 -9.58 6.47 -24.33
N HIS A 90 -9.02 5.49 -25.07
CA HIS A 90 -7.74 4.83 -24.80
C HIS A 90 -6.65 5.74 -24.20
N ASP A 91 -6.19 6.74 -24.97
CA ASP A 91 -5.09 7.61 -24.57
C ASP A 91 -5.42 8.47 -23.35
N GLY A 92 -6.68 8.90 -23.24
CA GLY A 92 -7.17 9.65 -22.09
C GLY A 92 -7.18 8.80 -20.83
N LEU A 93 -7.56 7.53 -20.95
CA LEU A 93 -7.52 6.58 -19.85
C LEU A 93 -6.08 6.30 -19.42
N LEU A 94 -5.17 6.02 -20.35
CA LEU A 94 -3.74 5.84 -20.06
C LEU A 94 -3.14 7.06 -19.35
N ALA A 95 -3.46 8.27 -19.81
CA ALA A 95 -3.02 9.51 -19.18
C ALA A 95 -3.52 9.62 -17.73
N LYS A 96 -4.78 9.24 -17.44
CA LYS A 96 -5.33 9.24 -16.08
C LYS A 96 -4.64 8.25 -15.16
N TRP A 97 -4.33 7.04 -15.65
CA TRP A 97 -3.58 6.06 -14.88
C TRP A 97 -2.15 6.52 -14.62
N PHE A 98 -1.50 7.13 -15.61
CA PHE A 98 -0.17 7.73 -15.44
C PHE A 98 -0.18 8.86 -14.40
N GLU A 99 -1.14 9.80 -14.49
CA GLU A 99 -1.31 10.89 -13.52
C GLU A 99 -1.53 10.35 -12.10
N GLY A 100 -2.38 9.32 -11.95
CA GLY A 100 -2.57 8.62 -10.69
C GLY A 100 -1.27 8.04 -10.16
N GLY A 101 -0.49 7.37 -11.02
CA GLY A 101 0.84 6.85 -10.69
C GLY A 101 1.79 7.94 -10.20
N VAL A 102 1.84 9.09 -10.88
CA VAL A 102 2.70 10.23 -10.48
C VAL A 102 2.37 10.72 -9.07
N LEU A 103 1.09 10.81 -8.71
CA LEU A 103 0.68 11.19 -7.36
C LEU A 103 1.13 10.18 -6.31
N HIS A 104 0.99 8.87 -6.62
CA HIS A 104 1.46 7.80 -5.74
C HIS A 104 2.97 7.83 -5.56
N GLY A 105 3.73 7.99 -6.65
CA GLY A 105 5.19 8.10 -6.58
C GLY A 105 5.66 9.28 -5.72
N ARG A 106 5.04 10.45 -5.85
CA ARG A 106 5.38 11.61 -4.99
C ARG A 106 5.09 11.33 -3.53
N TYR A 107 3.93 10.75 -3.22
CA TYR A 107 3.56 10.40 -1.86
C TYR A 107 4.56 9.39 -1.25
N LEU A 108 4.92 8.35 -1.99
CA LEU A 108 5.88 7.35 -1.54
C LEU A 108 7.26 7.97 -1.26
N LYS A 109 7.72 8.86 -2.14
CA LYS A 109 8.97 9.59 -1.99
C LYS A 109 9.01 10.47 -0.73
N GLU A 110 7.91 11.14 -0.42
CA GLU A 110 7.83 12.07 0.71
C GLU A 110 7.62 11.38 2.06
N ARG A 111 7.01 10.18 2.06
CA ARG A 111 6.56 9.52 3.29
C ARG A 111 7.44 8.38 3.76
N PHE A 112 8.24 7.78 2.88
CA PHE A 112 9.00 6.57 3.19
C PHE A 112 10.48 6.76 2.88
N ASN A 113 11.34 6.22 3.75
CA ASN A 113 12.80 6.23 3.57
C ASN A 113 13.25 5.34 2.40
N ASP A 114 12.54 4.22 2.17
CA ASP A 114 12.70 3.37 0.99
C ASP A 114 11.40 3.36 0.16
N PRO A 115 11.27 4.28 -0.82
CA PRO A 115 10.06 4.37 -1.64
C PRO A 115 9.82 3.16 -2.57
N VAL A 116 10.87 2.39 -2.90
CA VAL A 116 10.75 1.21 -3.78
C VAL A 116 10.15 0.05 -3.00
N GLU A 117 10.64 -0.18 -1.80
CA GLU A 117 10.07 -1.21 -0.92
C GLU A 117 8.65 -0.84 -0.50
N ALA A 118 8.40 0.44 -0.21
CA ALA A 118 7.05 0.94 0.06
C ALA A 118 6.10 0.73 -1.14
N LEU A 119 6.58 0.92 -2.37
CA LEU A 119 5.80 0.60 -3.58
C LEU A 119 5.48 -0.89 -3.68
N ARG A 120 6.46 -1.78 -3.43
CA ARG A 120 6.27 -3.23 -3.45
C ARG A 120 5.17 -3.65 -2.46
N CYS A 121 5.31 -3.24 -1.21
CA CYS A 121 4.33 -3.50 -0.15
C CYS A 121 2.94 -2.92 -0.49
N PHE A 122 2.90 -1.71 -1.04
CA PHE A 122 1.64 -1.08 -1.45
C PHE A 122 0.92 -1.88 -2.54
N LEU A 123 1.64 -2.33 -3.57
CA LEU A 123 1.06 -3.14 -4.64
C LEU A 123 0.56 -4.48 -4.11
N GLU A 124 1.33 -5.17 -3.27
CA GLU A 124 0.90 -6.41 -2.62
C GLU A 124 -0.36 -6.22 -1.76
N ALA A 125 -0.46 -5.10 -1.07
CA ALA A 125 -1.59 -4.81 -0.18
C ALA A 125 -2.87 -4.37 -0.93
N THR A 126 -2.74 -3.75 -2.12
CA THR A 126 -3.86 -3.08 -2.81
C THR A 126 -4.26 -3.70 -4.13
N ARG A 127 -3.36 -4.45 -4.79
CA ARG A 127 -3.60 -5.07 -6.10
C ARG A 127 -3.72 -6.57 -5.92
N TRP A 128 -4.86 -7.00 -5.37
CA TRP A 128 -5.17 -8.42 -5.11
C TRP A 128 -5.30 -9.26 -6.39
N ASP A 129 -5.38 -8.60 -7.55
CA ASP A 129 -5.29 -9.21 -8.87
C ASP A 129 -3.86 -9.63 -9.25
N LEU A 130 -2.82 -9.14 -8.56
CA LEU A 130 -1.43 -9.54 -8.76
C LEU A 130 -1.11 -10.81 -7.97
N ASN A 131 -0.54 -11.79 -8.66
CA ASN A 131 -0.05 -13.03 -8.06
C ASN A 131 1.37 -12.88 -7.48
N GLU A 132 2.17 -11.97 -8.04
CA GLU A 132 3.57 -11.75 -7.67
C GLU A 132 3.94 -10.28 -7.87
N VAL A 133 4.60 -9.69 -6.88
CA VAL A 133 5.25 -8.38 -6.99
C VAL A 133 6.67 -8.51 -6.46
N ASP A 134 7.65 -8.19 -7.28
CA ASP A 134 9.06 -8.31 -6.96
C ASP A 134 9.79 -7.01 -7.32
N ALA A 135 10.68 -6.54 -6.45
CA ALA A 135 11.47 -5.33 -6.66
C ALA A 135 12.93 -5.62 -6.29
N VAL A 136 13.76 -5.90 -7.30
CA VAL A 136 15.17 -6.22 -7.12
C VAL A 136 16.03 -4.99 -7.44
N ARG A 137 16.94 -4.67 -6.52
CA ARG A 137 17.96 -3.63 -6.69
C ARG A 137 19.25 -4.28 -7.20
N ASP A 138 19.79 -3.75 -8.29
CA ASP A 138 21.11 -4.08 -8.83
C ASP A 138 21.92 -2.79 -8.98
N GLY A 139 22.69 -2.46 -7.95
CA GLY A 139 23.36 -1.15 -7.82
C GLY A 139 22.35 0.00 -7.77
N GLU A 140 22.44 0.91 -8.74
CA GLU A 140 21.51 2.04 -8.90
C GLU A 140 20.24 1.67 -9.69
N ALA A 141 20.22 0.50 -10.33
CA ALA A 141 19.08 0.05 -11.10
C ALA A 141 18.08 -0.70 -10.22
N VAL A 142 16.80 -0.47 -10.47
CA VAL A 142 15.69 -1.18 -9.86
C VAL A 142 14.93 -1.88 -10.97
N ARG A 143 14.71 -3.18 -10.77
CA ARG A 143 13.82 -4.00 -11.60
C ARG A 143 12.57 -4.30 -10.81
N LEU A 144 11.45 -3.69 -11.21
CA LEU A 144 10.12 -3.98 -10.67
C LEU A 144 9.40 -4.94 -11.60
N ARG A 145 8.89 -6.04 -11.06
CA ARG A 145 8.15 -7.07 -11.78
C ARG A 145 6.79 -7.27 -11.11
N CYS A 146 5.73 -7.27 -11.90
CA CYS A 146 4.37 -7.56 -11.47
C CYS A 146 3.80 -8.65 -12.38
N VAL A 147 3.24 -9.71 -11.80
CA VAL A 147 2.63 -10.82 -12.54
C VAL A 147 1.20 -11.04 -12.06
N SER A 148 0.30 -11.25 -13.02
CA SER A 148 -1.10 -11.60 -12.82
C SER A 148 -1.56 -12.57 -13.90
N THR A 149 -2.30 -13.58 -13.47
CA THR A 149 -3.02 -14.51 -14.35
C THR A 149 -4.43 -14.03 -14.68
N ALA A 150 -4.93 -13.03 -13.96
CA ALA A 150 -6.29 -12.51 -14.10
C ALA A 150 -6.36 -11.27 -15.00
N LEU A 151 -5.27 -10.53 -15.17
CA LEU A 151 -5.26 -9.30 -15.95
C LEU A 151 -5.46 -9.53 -17.46
N SER A 152 -6.35 -8.74 -18.05
CA SER A 152 -6.49 -8.59 -19.50
C SER A 152 -5.31 -7.83 -20.11
N VAL A 153 -5.25 -7.75 -21.44
CA VAL A 153 -4.20 -6.98 -22.13
C VAL A 153 -4.33 -5.50 -21.77
N GLU A 154 -5.55 -4.99 -21.81
CA GLU A 154 -5.93 -3.61 -21.53
C GLU A 154 -5.56 -3.24 -20.08
N SER A 155 -5.99 -4.04 -19.11
CA SER A 155 -5.70 -3.78 -17.69
C SER A 155 -4.20 -3.90 -17.39
N THR A 156 -3.47 -4.75 -18.11
CA THR A 156 -2.00 -4.82 -18.00
C THR A 156 -1.34 -3.54 -18.50
N GLU A 157 -1.80 -2.98 -19.62
CA GLU A 157 -1.27 -1.72 -20.15
C GLU A 157 -1.59 -0.54 -19.21
N LEU A 158 -2.79 -0.50 -18.63
CA LEU A 158 -3.15 0.51 -17.63
C LEU A 158 -2.24 0.43 -16.40
N LEU A 159 -1.97 -0.78 -15.91
CA LEU A 159 -1.00 -1.00 -14.82
C LEU A 159 0.41 -0.55 -15.22
N CYS A 160 0.85 -0.89 -16.43
CA CYS A 160 2.13 -0.46 -16.99
C CYS A 160 2.27 1.07 -16.96
N LYS A 161 1.26 1.81 -17.46
CA LYS A 161 1.25 3.27 -17.43
C LYS A 161 1.17 3.87 -16.03
N PHE A 162 0.43 3.25 -15.13
CA PHE A 162 0.44 3.65 -13.73
C PHE A 162 1.84 3.53 -13.12
N LEU A 163 2.51 2.40 -13.32
CA LEU A 163 3.84 2.18 -12.76
C LEU A 163 4.90 3.11 -13.38
N GLU A 164 4.82 3.40 -14.69
CA GLU A 164 5.62 4.46 -15.32
C GLU A 164 5.40 5.81 -14.63
N GLY A 165 4.14 6.13 -14.32
CA GLY A 165 3.76 7.31 -13.55
C GLY A 165 4.38 7.32 -12.15
N VAL A 166 4.33 6.20 -11.43
CA VAL A 166 4.96 6.06 -10.11
C VAL A 166 6.46 6.35 -10.18
N VAL A 167 7.17 5.73 -11.13
CA VAL A 167 8.62 5.97 -11.34
C VAL A 167 8.88 7.46 -11.61
N LYS A 168 8.05 8.11 -12.42
CA LYS A 168 8.14 9.55 -12.66
C LYS A 168 7.90 10.37 -11.39
N GLY A 169 6.93 9.98 -10.55
CA GLY A 169 6.62 10.61 -9.27
C GLY A 169 7.75 10.48 -8.24
N LEU A 170 8.51 9.39 -8.27
CA LEU A 170 9.74 9.22 -7.50
C LEU A 170 10.86 10.18 -7.94
N GLY A 171 10.72 10.82 -9.11
CA GLY A 171 11.72 11.68 -9.73
C GLY A 171 12.69 10.94 -10.64
N CYS A 172 12.40 9.67 -10.93
CA CYS A 172 13.22 8.79 -11.76
C CYS A 172 12.69 8.77 -13.21
N ALA A 173 13.43 8.10 -14.08
CA ALA A 173 13.01 7.82 -15.45
C ALA A 173 13.04 6.32 -15.72
N VAL A 174 12.00 5.82 -16.38
CA VAL A 174 11.94 4.45 -16.87
C VAL A 174 12.97 4.28 -17.99
N GLN A 175 13.82 3.27 -17.86
CA GLN A 175 14.83 2.90 -18.85
C GLN A 175 14.30 1.85 -19.82
N ASN A 176 13.51 0.91 -19.30
CA ASN A 176 12.86 -0.14 -20.07
C ASN A 176 11.51 -0.48 -19.43
N ALA A 177 10.51 -0.71 -20.28
CA ALA A 177 9.21 -1.24 -19.91
C ALA A 177 8.84 -2.41 -20.84
N GLU A 178 8.70 -3.60 -20.26
CA GLU A 178 8.15 -4.78 -20.93
C GLU A 178 6.74 -5.02 -20.41
N CYS A 179 5.74 -4.87 -21.27
CA CYS A 179 4.33 -5.01 -20.91
C CYS A 179 3.69 -6.07 -21.81
N LEU A 180 3.55 -7.26 -21.26
CA LEU A 180 2.98 -8.47 -21.90
C LEU A 180 1.73 -8.86 -21.12
N LYS A 181 0.72 -9.46 -21.75
CA LYS A 181 -0.53 -9.83 -21.04
C LYS A 181 -0.26 -10.49 -19.68
N GLY A 182 -0.71 -9.86 -18.60
CA GLY A 182 -0.54 -10.35 -17.24
C GLY A 182 0.85 -10.15 -16.63
N MET A 183 1.76 -9.43 -17.29
CA MET A 183 3.11 -9.21 -16.80
C MET A 183 3.63 -7.83 -17.15
N VAL A 184 4.08 -7.10 -16.14
CA VAL A 184 4.79 -5.83 -16.30
C VAL A 184 6.17 -5.95 -15.69
N ILE A 185 7.20 -5.58 -16.44
CA ILE A 185 8.58 -5.46 -15.95
C ILE A 185 9.07 -4.05 -16.28
N LEU A 186 9.36 -3.26 -15.24
CA LEU A 186 9.98 -1.95 -15.39
C LEU A 186 11.40 -1.98 -14.87
N THR A 187 12.31 -1.33 -15.59
CA THR A 187 13.66 -1.02 -15.12
C THR A 187 13.85 0.48 -15.06
N PHE A 188 14.32 1.00 -13.94
CA PHE A 188 14.61 2.43 -13.75
C PHE A 188 15.81 2.63 -12.82
N LYS A 189 16.40 3.82 -12.82
CA LYS A 189 17.47 4.19 -11.89
C LYS A 189 16.97 5.18 -10.85
N LEU A 190 17.39 4.98 -9.61
CA LEU A 190 17.11 5.88 -8.48
C LEU A 190 17.97 7.13 -8.51
#